data_AF-A0A1L0DHA1-F1
#
_entry.id   AF-A0A1L0DHA1-F1
#
_cell.length_a   1.000
_cell.length_b   1.000
_cell.length_c   1.000
_cell.angle_alpha   90.00
_cell.angle_beta   90.00
_cell.angle_gamma   90.00
#
_symmetry.space_group_name_H-M   'P 1'
#
loop_
_entity.id
_entity.type
_entity.pdbx_description
1 polymer ?
#
loop_
_entity_poly.entity_id
_entity_poly.type
_entity_poly.pdbx_seq_one_letter_code
_entity_poly.pdbx_strand_id
1 'polypeptide(L)'
;MNYVIVNSNKTVVSAIQMAVDAIPALNASVSVVHAALGPFLRSYVDAGPSAIVSPANSLAYMGGGFDKAILLELTGDRFPNFNYKTLERCIQRNAHHHRGYIVPATVHDVDLPKVYGEAQMDFASTLAYTKNITTLLQVPTMVVPEKTTSQVVFDTMWSVLVESGRKTDKVRTLILPALGAGYGGVEPEVVGQIMAGAIALFNMDIPPLARSLAILLFTRKDHRKLGLPEDIAELEYYMDRDKYMDHMDSSKDKWPLPWSQLTEIMKI
;
A
#
# COMPACT_ATOMS: atom_id res chain seq x y z
N MET A 1 -9.08 -10.76 3.09
CA MET A 1 -8.77 -9.41 3.61
C MET A 1 -9.57 -8.40 2.80
N ASN A 2 -10.09 -7.36 3.43
CA ASN A 2 -10.77 -6.25 2.76
C ASN A 2 -9.77 -5.09 2.58
N TYR A 3 -9.78 -4.44 1.43
CA TYR A 3 -8.93 -3.30 1.12
C TYR A 3 -9.81 -2.06 0.97
N VAL A 4 -9.57 -1.03 1.78
CA VAL A 4 -10.33 0.23 1.73
C VAL A 4 -9.38 1.36 1.40
N ILE A 5 -9.45 1.86 0.17
CA ILE A 5 -8.58 2.93 -0.32
C ILE A 5 -9.31 4.26 -0.15
N VAL A 6 -8.76 5.17 0.64
CA VAL A 6 -9.38 6.45 0.99
C VAL A 6 -8.51 7.61 0.50
N ASN A 7 -9.10 8.54 -0.25
CA ASN A 7 -8.42 9.75 -0.64
C ASN A 7 -9.38 10.93 -0.78
N SER A 8 -8.91 12.13 -0.44
CA SER A 8 -9.70 13.38 -0.57
C SER A 8 -9.65 13.97 -1.99
N ASN A 9 -8.75 13.49 -2.84
CA ASN A 9 -8.63 13.96 -4.22
C ASN A 9 -9.48 13.09 -5.14
N LYS A 10 -10.56 13.66 -5.70
CA LYS A 10 -11.48 12.98 -6.62
C LYS A 10 -10.78 12.39 -7.85
N THR A 11 -9.80 13.08 -8.44
CA THR A 11 -9.06 12.58 -9.61
C THR A 11 -8.30 11.30 -9.29
N VAL A 12 -7.66 11.26 -8.12
CA VAL A 12 -6.95 10.07 -7.64
C VAL A 12 -7.92 8.92 -7.37
N VAL A 13 -9.04 9.19 -6.72
CA VAL A 13 -10.09 8.18 -6.47
C VAL A 13 -10.64 7.61 -7.77
N SER A 14 -10.99 8.46 -8.74
CA SER A 14 -11.48 8.01 -10.04
C SER A 14 -10.46 7.15 -10.78
N ALA A 15 -9.17 7.52 -10.75
CA ALA A 15 -8.12 6.74 -11.37
C ALA A 15 -7.95 5.35 -10.73
N ILE A 16 -7.99 5.27 -9.40
CA ILE A 16 -7.90 3.99 -8.67
C ILE A 16 -9.15 3.14 -8.95
N GLN A 17 -10.35 3.72 -8.92
CA GLN A 17 -11.58 2.99 -9.22
C GLN A 17 -11.56 2.41 -10.63
N MET A 18 -11.17 3.19 -11.63
CA MET A 18 -11.02 2.70 -13.01
C MET A 18 -10.03 1.54 -13.12
N ALA A 19 -8.92 1.59 -12.38
CA ALA A 19 -7.94 0.52 -12.38
C ALA A 19 -8.45 -0.76 -11.69
N VAL A 20 -9.23 -0.63 -10.61
CA VAL A 20 -9.90 -1.76 -9.95
C VAL A 20 -10.94 -2.39 -10.88
N ASP A 21 -11.76 -1.57 -11.53
CA ASP A 21 -12.82 -2.03 -12.45
C ASP A 21 -12.24 -2.70 -13.71
N ALA A 22 -11.01 -2.36 -14.10
CA ALA A 22 -10.30 -2.94 -15.23
C ALA A 22 -9.74 -4.35 -14.97
N ILE A 23 -9.88 -4.89 -13.75
CA ILE A 23 -9.39 -6.22 -13.36
C ILE A 23 -10.60 -7.17 -13.21
N PRO A 24 -10.90 -8.00 -14.22
CA PRO A 24 -12.02 -8.93 -14.15
C PRO A 24 -11.85 -9.92 -13.00
N ALA A 25 -12.94 -10.21 -12.28
CA ALA A 25 -12.98 -11.21 -11.21
C ALA A 25 -11.86 -11.05 -10.17
N LEU A 26 -11.54 -9.81 -9.79
CA LEU A 26 -10.60 -9.50 -8.72
C LEU A 26 -10.92 -10.32 -7.47
N ASN A 27 -10.04 -11.25 -7.11
CA ASN A 27 -10.21 -12.16 -5.98
C ASN A 27 -9.92 -11.47 -4.62
N ALA A 28 -10.45 -10.28 -4.44
CA ALA A 28 -10.26 -9.43 -3.28
C ALA A 28 -11.42 -8.44 -3.15
N SER A 29 -11.84 -8.16 -1.92
CA SER A 29 -12.79 -7.08 -1.66
C SER A 29 -12.05 -5.74 -1.63
N VAL A 30 -12.27 -4.89 -2.62
CA VAL A 30 -11.68 -3.55 -2.70
C VAL A 30 -12.79 -2.50 -2.72
N SER A 31 -12.69 -1.51 -1.83
CA SER A 31 -13.55 -0.33 -1.79
C SER A 31 -12.72 0.92 -1.98
N VAL A 32 -13.10 1.78 -2.93
CA VAL A 32 -12.44 3.07 -3.16
C VAL A 32 -13.36 4.19 -2.70
N VAL A 33 -12.91 5.01 -1.75
CA VAL A 33 -13.74 5.99 -1.05
C VAL A 33 -13.19 7.40 -1.25
N HIS A 34 -14.02 8.27 -1.83
CA HIS A 34 -13.75 9.69 -1.90
C HIS A 34 -14.19 10.40 -0.62
N ALA A 35 -13.23 10.59 0.29
CA ALA A 35 -13.45 11.28 1.55
C ALA A 35 -12.12 11.78 2.13
N ALA A 36 -12.20 12.83 2.94
CA ALA A 36 -11.14 13.09 3.91
C ALA A 36 -11.13 11.98 4.98
N LEU A 37 -9.96 11.69 5.55
CA LEU A 37 -9.79 10.56 6.48
C LEU A 37 -10.73 10.66 7.70
N GLY A 38 -10.86 11.85 8.30
CA GLY A 38 -11.70 12.05 9.48
C GLY A 38 -13.18 11.70 9.28
N PRO A 39 -13.87 12.34 8.31
CA PRO A 39 -15.24 11.97 7.97
C PRO A 39 -15.39 10.48 7.67
N PHE A 40 -14.45 9.88 6.94
CA PHE A 40 -14.44 8.44 6.66
C PHE A 40 -14.35 7.62 7.96
N LEU A 41 -13.37 7.87 8.83
CA LEU A 41 -13.19 7.10 10.05
C LEU A 41 -14.40 7.21 10.99
N ARG A 42 -15.07 8.37 11.04
CA ARG A 42 -16.29 8.55 11.83
C ARG A 42 -17.45 7.70 11.32
N SER A 43 -17.61 7.56 10.00
CA SER A 43 -18.65 6.72 9.39
C SER A 43 -18.23 5.25 9.18
N TYR A 44 -16.95 4.94 9.31
CA TYR A 44 -16.41 3.59 9.14
C TYR A 44 -17.01 2.65 10.19
N VAL A 45 -17.52 1.52 9.72
CA VAL A 45 -18.05 0.42 10.54
C VAL A 45 -17.49 -0.86 9.95
N ASP A 46 -16.79 -1.65 10.76
CA ASP A 46 -16.27 -2.93 10.32
C ASP A 46 -16.48 -3.99 11.41
N ALA A 47 -16.53 -5.24 10.96
CA ALA A 47 -16.78 -6.43 11.76
C ALA A 47 -15.50 -7.05 12.34
N GLY A 48 -14.31 -6.46 12.13
CA GLY A 48 -13.05 -7.04 12.60
C GLY A 48 -11.87 -6.09 12.71
N PRO A 49 -10.72 -6.59 13.20
CA PRO A 49 -9.52 -5.80 13.41
C PRO A 49 -8.99 -5.19 12.12
N SER A 50 -8.57 -3.93 12.21
CA SER A 50 -8.17 -3.12 11.06
C SER A 50 -6.77 -2.54 11.23
N ALA A 51 -6.04 -2.45 10.12
CA ALA A 51 -4.78 -1.74 10.03
C ALA A 51 -4.94 -0.50 9.15
N ILE A 52 -4.36 0.62 9.57
CA ILE A 52 -4.26 1.83 8.75
C ILE A 52 -2.81 2.03 8.27
N VAL A 53 -2.64 2.42 7.02
CA VAL A 53 -1.33 2.58 6.39
C VAL A 53 -0.91 4.05 6.40
N SER A 54 0.33 4.30 6.81
CA SER A 54 0.97 5.62 6.81
C SER A 54 2.17 5.62 5.86
N PRO A 55 2.11 6.32 4.71
CA PRO A 55 3.18 6.33 3.72
C PRO A 55 4.41 7.15 4.14
N ALA A 56 4.31 7.93 5.23
CA ALA A 56 5.36 8.64 5.98
C ALA A 56 6.67 8.99 5.23
N ASN A 57 7.76 9.14 5.98
CA ASN A 57 9.11 9.26 5.45
C ASN A 57 10.04 8.40 6.31
N SER A 58 11.29 8.24 5.90
CA SER A 58 12.25 7.34 6.58
C SER A 58 12.54 7.70 8.04
N LEU A 59 12.19 8.92 8.48
CA LEU A 59 12.30 9.37 9.87
C LEU A 59 10.98 9.27 10.65
N ALA A 60 9.97 8.60 10.07
CA ALA A 60 8.64 8.39 10.65
C ALA A 60 7.92 9.70 11.05
N TYR A 61 8.28 10.85 10.46
CA TYR A 61 7.50 12.07 10.66
C TYR A 61 6.15 11.98 9.93
N MET A 62 5.09 12.42 10.59
CA MET A 62 3.71 12.33 10.13
C MET A 62 3.05 13.71 10.09
N GLY A 63 3.84 14.74 9.78
CA GLY A 63 3.43 16.15 9.91
C GLY A 63 2.59 16.70 8.75
N GLY A 64 2.40 15.94 7.66
CA GLY A 64 1.72 16.41 6.45
C GLY A 64 0.63 15.46 5.95
N GLY A 65 -0.23 15.98 5.06
CA GLY A 65 -1.20 15.19 4.29
C GLY A 65 -2.00 14.17 5.10
N PHE A 66 -2.04 12.93 4.58
CA PHE A 66 -2.77 11.82 5.18
C PHE A 66 -2.19 11.42 6.55
N ASP A 67 -0.87 11.44 6.71
CA ASP A 67 -0.22 11.07 7.99
C ASP A 67 -0.62 12.01 9.13
N LYS A 68 -0.70 13.31 8.86
CA LYS A 68 -1.19 14.28 9.85
C LYS A 68 -2.64 14.01 10.21
N ALA A 69 -3.47 13.67 9.22
CA ALA A 69 -4.86 13.32 9.45
C ALA A 69 -4.99 12.07 10.33
N ILE A 70 -4.13 11.05 10.15
CA ILE A 70 -4.06 9.88 11.04
C ILE A 70 -3.81 10.37 12.47
N LEU A 71 -2.74 11.13 12.70
CA LEU A 71 -2.41 11.56 14.06
C LEU A 71 -3.51 12.40 14.71
N LEU A 72 -4.15 13.30 13.95
CA LEU A 72 -5.24 14.13 14.47
C LEU A 72 -6.47 13.29 14.84
N GLU A 73 -6.90 12.38 13.98
CA GLU A 73 -8.09 11.56 14.21
C GLU A 73 -7.86 10.48 15.27
N LEU A 74 -6.64 9.93 15.35
CA LEU A 74 -6.27 8.96 16.36
C LEU A 74 -6.08 9.64 17.74
N THR A 75 -5.50 10.84 17.80
CA THR A 75 -5.40 11.61 19.07
C THR A 75 -6.79 12.08 19.52
N GLY A 76 -7.55 12.71 18.61
CA GLY A 76 -8.88 13.25 18.88
C GLY A 76 -8.89 14.49 19.78
N ASP A 77 -10.06 15.12 19.91
CA ASP A 77 -10.26 16.36 20.71
C ASP A 77 -10.40 16.10 22.23
N ARG A 78 -10.47 14.83 22.64
CA ARG A 78 -10.69 14.44 24.05
C ARG A 78 -9.50 14.71 24.96
N PHE A 79 -8.35 15.04 24.38
CA PHE A 79 -7.13 15.31 25.10
C PHE A 79 -6.70 16.77 24.85
N PRO A 80 -7.36 17.77 25.48
CA PRO A 80 -7.19 19.20 25.15
C PRO A 80 -5.77 19.76 25.38
N ASN A 81 -4.96 19.08 26.20
CA ASN A 81 -3.55 19.42 26.42
C ASN A 81 -2.57 18.58 25.59
N PHE A 82 -3.08 17.69 24.74
CA PHE A 82 -2.25 16.76 23.97
C PHE A 82 -2.06 17.26 22.55
N ASN A 83 -0.79 17.50 22.23
CA ASN A 83 -0.35 17.72 20.88
C ASN A 83 -0.22 16.36 20.17
N TYR A 84 -0.72 16.25 18.94
CA TYR A 84 -0.51 15.08 18.07
C TYR A 84 0.96 14.63 17.96
N LYS A 85 1.90 15.56 18.22
CA LYS A 85 3.34 15.29 18.33
C LYS A 85 3.73 14.34 19.47
N THR A 86 2.94 14.22 20.52
CA THR A 86 3.20 13.24 21.59
C THR A 86 3.05 11.83 21.02
N LEU A 87 1.93 11.55 20.32
CA LEU A 87 1.70 10.27 19.67
C LEU A 87 2.75 10.01 18.57
N GLU A 88 3.05 11.01 17.73
CA GLU A 88 4.12 10.91 16.72
C GLU A 88 5.46 10.46 17.32
N ARG A 89 5.87 11.06 18.45
CA ARG A 89 7.14 10.70 19.12
C ARG A 89 7.13 9.28 19.66
N CYS A 90 6.01 8.79 20.19
CA CYS A 90 5.90 7.40 20.65
C CYS A 90 5.97 6.43 19.47
N ILE A 91 5.30 6.73 18.35
CA ILE A 91 5.42 5.97 17.10
C ILE A 91 6.88 5.95 16.62
N GLN A 92 7.53 7.11 16.52
CA GLN A 92 8.94 7.23 16.10
C GLN A 92 9.90 6.46 17.00
N ARG A 93 9.68 6.46 18.33
CA ARG A 93 10.50 5.67 19.27
C ARG A 93 10.33 4.17 19.05
N ASN A 94 9.15 3.71 18.61
CA ASN A 94 8.94 2.31 18.27
C ASN A 94 9.72 1.88 17.01
N ALA A 95 10.18 2.83 16.18
CA ALA A 95 11.06 2.54 15.04
C ALA A 95 12.52 2.20 15.43
N HIS A 96 12.84 2.03 16.72
CA HIS A 96 14.17 1.65 17.20
C HIS A 96 14.66 0.29 16.65
N HIS A 97 13.75 -0.63 16.29
CA HIS A 97 14.11 -1.88 15.60
C HIS A 97 14.76 -1.64 14.22
N HIS A 98 14.45 -0.50 13.60
CA HIS A 98 15.10 -0.02 12.38
C HIS A 98 16.31 0.88 12.66
N ARG A 99 16.79 0.91 13.91
CA ARG A 99 17.90 1.77 14.38
C ARG A 99 17.70 3.26 14.05
N GLY A 100 16.44 3.72 14.05
CA GLY A 100 16.07 5.12 13.81
C GLY A 100 15.94 5.53 12.35
N TYR A 101 16.11 4.62 11.40
CA TYR A 101 15.93 4.88 9.96
C TYR A 101 15.13 3.77 9.29
N ILE A 102 13.93 4.08 8.82
CA ILE A 102 13.09 3.13 8.10
C ILE A 102 13.39 3.25 6.61
N VAL A 103 13.99 2.22 6.01
CA VAL A 103 14.29 2.18 4.57
C VAL A 103 12.98 2.29 3.79
N PRO A 104 12.90 3.06 2.69
CA PRO A 104 11.71 3.09 1.84
C PRO A 104 11.22 1.70 1.44
N ALA A 105 9.90 1.56 1.30
CA ALA A 105 9.18 0.30 1.10
C ALA A 105 9.34 -0.75 2.23
N THR A 106 10.01 -0.45 3.34
CA THR A 106 10.03 -1.34 4.51
C THR A 106 8.88 -1.00 5.44
N VAL A 107 8.12 -2.01 5.87
CA VAL A 107 7.02 -1.82 6.84
C VAL A 107 7.58 -1.77 8.26
N HIS A 108 7.25 -0.70 8.96
CA HIS A 108 7.32 -0.58 10.40
C HIS A 108 5.92 -0.81 10.99
N ASP A 109 5.75 -1.97 11.61
CA ASP A 109 4.51 -2.37 12.28
C ASP A 109 4.40 -1.74 13.67
N VAL A 110 3.32 -1.01 13.90
CA VAL A 110 3.06 -0.27 15.14
C VAL A 110 1.76 -0.78 15.78
N ASP A 111 1.91 -1.41 16.95
CA ASP A 111 0.82 -1.76 17.85
C ASP A 111 0.27 -0.48 18.52
N LEU A 112 -0.92 -0.05 18.11
CA LEU A 112 -1.53 1.17 18.64
C LEU A 112 -1.80 1.06 20.15
N PRO A 113 -2.49 0.03 20.70
CA PRO A 113 -2.65 -0.11 22.15
C PRO A 113 -1.36 0.10 22.95
N LYS A 114 -0.24 -0.48 22.50
CA LYS A 114 1.07 -0.32 23.15
C LYS A 114 1.55 1.14 23.11
N VAL A 115 1.53 1.76 21.92
CA VAL A 115 1.98 3.15 21.74
C VAL A 115 1.15 4.14 22.56
N TYR A 116 -0.17 3.93 22.68
CA TYR A 116 -1.02 4.75 23.53
C TYR A 116 -0.65 4.62 25.00
N GLY A 117 -0.37 3.41 25.49
CA GLY A 117 0.14 3.19 26.85
C GLY A 117 1.44 3.94 27.12
N GLU A 118 2.39 3.92 26.18
CA GLU A 118 3.66 4.68 26.27
C GLU A 118 3.42 6.20 26.25
N ALA A 119 2.42 6.66 25.51
CA ALA A 119 1.99 8.05 25.48
C ALA A 119 1.17 8.47 26.73
N GLN A 120 0.91 7.55 27.66
CA GLN A 120 0.02 7.74 28.82
C GLN A 120 -1.39 8.17 28.40
N MET A 121 -1.87 7.61 27.29
CA MET A 121 -3.19 7.85 26.74
C MET A 121 -4.04 6.59 26.87
N ASP A 122 -5.30 6.75 27.26
CA ASP A 122 -6.24 5.64 27.34
C ASP A 122 -6.73 5.24 25.93
N PHE A 123 -6.20 4.14 25.40
CA PHE A 123 -6.58 3.61 24.08
C PHE A 123 -8.10 3.34 23.98
N ALA A 124 -8.73 2.85 25.05
CA ALA A 124 -10.15 2.48 25.03
C ALA A 124 -11.09 3.69 24.81
N SER A 125 -10.60 4.90 25.08
CA SER A 125 -11.34 6.15 24.89
C SER A 125 -11.24 6.75 23.48
N THR A 126 -10.49 6.11 22.57
CA THR A 126 -10.07 6.69 21.28
C THR A 126 -10.97 6.27 20.12
N LEU A 127 -10.93 7.06 19.03
CA LEU A 127 -11.57 6.67 17.78
C LEU A 127 -11.01 5.34 17.26
N ALA A 128 -9.69 5.13 17.37
CA ALA A 128 -9.02 3.89 16.96
C ALA A 128 -9.68 2.65 17.58
N TYR A 129 -9.90 2.66 18.90
CA TYR A 129 -10.56 1.57 19.62
C TYR A 129 -12.00 1.36 19.14
N THR A 130 -12.80 2.44 19.06
CA THR A 130 -14.20 2.34 18.60
C THR A 130 -14.36 1.84 17.17
N LYS A 131 -13.30 2.00 16.36
CA LYS A 131 -13.23 1.59 14.95
C LYS A 131 -12.42 0.32 14.74
N ASN A 132 -12.01 -0.34 15.82
CA ASN A 132 -11.19 -1.55 15.81
C ASN A 132 -9.89 -1.41 14.98
N ILE A 133 -9.32 -0.21 14.95
CA ILE A 133 -8.02 0.07 14.33
C ILE A 133 -6.97 -0.16 15.39
N THR A 134 -6.33 -1.33 15.33
CA THR A 134 -5.36 -1.78 16.33
C THR A 134 -3.93 -1.63 15.85
N THR A 135 -3.73 -1.46 14.55
CA THR A 135 -2.42 -1.51 13.91
C THR A 135 -2.23 -0.30 13.00
N LEU A 136 -1.05 0.31 13.07
CA LEU A 136 -0.57 1.30 12.11
C LEU A 136 0.63 0.70 11.35
N LEU A 137 0.51 0.58 10.04
CA LEU A 137 1.62 0.14 9.18
C LEU A 137 2.29 1.36 8.58
N GLN A 138 3.40 1.81 9.19
CA GLN A 138 4.22 2.85 8.61
C GLN A 138 5.09 2.26 7.50
N VAL A 139 5.08 2.87 6.31
CA VAL A 139 5.81 2.37 5.15
C VAL A 139 6.31 3.56 4.33
N PRO A 140 7.56 4.01 4.53
CA PRO A 140 8.05 5.19 3.85
C PRO A 140 8.05 5.03 2.34
N THR A 141 7.42 5.96 1.63
CA THR A 141 7.48 6.05 0.16
C THR A 141 8.65 6.92 -0.33
N MET A 142 9.35 7.57 0.60
CA MET A 142 10.43 8.53 0.36
C MET A 142 11.27 8.72 1.64
N VAL A 143 12.50 9.20 1.50
CA VAL A 143 13.39 9.46 2.65
C VAL A 143 13.01 10.76 3.36
N VAL A 144 12.75 11.79 2.58
CA VAL A 144 12.22 13.09 2.97
C VAL A 144 11.08 13.47 2.01
N PRO A 145 10.25 14.48 2.29
CA PRO A 145 9.20 14.92 1.37
C PRO A 145 9.74 15.32 -0.02
N GLU A 146 9.70 14.40 -0.97
CA GLU A 146 10.22 14.57 -2.33
C GLU A 146 9.49 13.65 -3.33
N LYS A 147 9.80 13.82 -4.62
CA LYS A 147 9.25 12.95 -5.66
C LYS A 147 9.75 11.52 -5.47
N THR A 148 8.83 10.55 -5.57
CA THR A 148 9.15 9.13 -5.53
C THR A 148 9.09 8.53 -6.94
N THR A 149 9.44 7.25 -7.05
CA THR A 149 9.32 6.51 -8.32
C THR A 149 8.17 5.53 -8.24
N SER A 150 7.59 5.23 -9.39
CA SER A 150 6.51 4.26 -9.48
C SER A 150 6.94 2.86 -8.99
N GLN A 151 8.22 2.49 -9.17
CA GLN A 151 8.79 1.26 -8.60
C GLN A 151 8.71 1.26 -7.06
N VAL A 152 9.13 2.34 -6.40
CA VAL A 152 9.07 2.44 -4.93
C VAL A 152 7.62 2.36 -4.45
N VAL A 153 6.66 2.92 -5.18
CA VAL A 153 5.22 2.81 -4.85
C VAL A 153 4.75 1.36 -4.94
N PHE A 154 5.16 0.63 -5.98
CA PHE A 154 4.86 -0.81 -6.09
C PHE A 154 5.48 -1.60 -4.94
N ASP A 155 6.76 -1.40 -4.66
CA ASP A 155 7.47 -2.12 -3.59
C ASP A 155 6.88 -1.82 -2.21
N THR A 156 6.45 -0.57 -1.99
CA THR A 156 5.73 -0.11 -0.78
C THR A 156 4.40 -0.86 -0.66
N MET A 157 3.59 -0.87 -1.71
CA MET A 157 2.30 -1.57 -1.72
C MET A 157 2.49 -3.07 -1.48
N TRP A 158 3.46 -3.70 -2.16
CA TRP A 158 3.76 -5.11 -2.01
C TRP A 158 4.18 -5.46 -0.58
N SER A 159 5.04 -4.65 0.04
CA SER A 159 5.49 -4.88 1.41
C SER A 159 4.37 -4.76 2.42
N VAL A 160 3.44 -3.82 2.23
CA VAL A 160 2.22 -3.72 3.04
C VAL A 160 1.35 -4.96 2.89
N LEU A 161 1.14 -5.44 1.66
CA LEU A 161 0.34 -6.64 1.39
C LEU A 161 0.96 -7.88 2.05
N VAL A 162 2.28 -8.06 1.95
CA VAL A 162 3.00 -9.15 2.60
C VAL A 162 2.85 -9.07 4.13
N GLU A 163 3.06 -7.89 4.73
CA GLU A 163 3.00 -7.76 6.20
C GLU A 163 1.59 -7.95 6.75
N SER A 164 0.58 -7.39 6.08
CA SER A 164 -0.83 -7.60 6.45
C SER A 164 -1.30 -9.04 6.21
N GLY A 165 -0.86 -9.67 5.11
CA GLY A 165 -1.17 -11.07 4.80
C GLY A 165 -0.58 -12.09 5.79
N ARG A 166 0.51 -11.74 6.49
CA ARG A 166 1.06 -12.56 7.60
C ARG A 166 0.26 -12.45 8.91
N LYS A 167 -0.66 -11.48 8.99
CA LYS A 167 -1.41 -11.12 10.20
C LYS A 167 -2.91 -11.19 9.97
N THR A 168 -3.39 -12.16 9.20
CA THR A 168 -4.83 -12.26 8.85
C THR A 168 -5.73 -12.50 10.07
N ASP A 169 -5.17 -12.95 11.19
CA ASP A 169 -5.81 -13.03 12.51
C ASP A 169 -5.98 -11.66 13.19
N LYS A 170 -5.10 -10.69 12.90
CA LYS A 170 -5.06 -9.34 13.49
C LYS A 170 -5.45 -8.22 12.54
N VAL A 171 -5.51 -8.49 11.24
CA VAL A 171 -5.81 -7.53 10.18
C VAL A 171 -6.79 -8.17 9.21
N ARG A 172 -8.07 -7.90 9.41
CA ARG A 172 -9.14 -8.29 8.48
C ARG A 172 -9.31 -7.24 7.38
N THR A 173 -9.12 -5.96 7.73
CA THR A 173 -9.28 -4.82 6.84
C THR A 173 -8.05 -3.93 6.84
N LEU A 174 -7.63 -3.52 5.64
CA LEU A 174 -6.49 -2.66 5.41
C LEU A 174 -6.96 -1.32 4.82
N ILE A 175 -6.81 -0.24 5.59
CA ILE A 175 -7.16 1.14 5.21
C ILE A 175 -5.92 1.80 4.60
N LEU A 176 -6.01 2.15 3.32
CA LEU A 176 -4.90 2.61 2.49
C LEU A 176 -5.13 4.05 2.03
N PRO A 177 -4.13 4.94 2.08
CA PRO A 177 -4.12 6.12 1.24
C PRO A 177 -3.72 5.76 -0.20
N ALA A 178 -3.80 6.74 -1.10
CA ALA A 178 -3.14 6.60 -2.41
C ALA A 178 -1.62 6.78 -2.24
N LEU A 179 -0.87 5.69 -2.40
CA LEU A 179 0.58 5.68 -2.22
C LEU A 179 1.29 6.39 -3.38
N GLY A 180 2.30 7.22 -3.09
CA GLY A 180 3.10 7.93 -4.11
C GLY A 180 2.42 9.13 -4.80
N ALA A 181 1.13 9.36 -4.53
CA ALA A 181 0.44 10.59 -4.94
C ALA A 181 0.92 11.81 -4.11
N GLY A 182 0.34 12.99 -4.37
CA GLY A 182 0.64 14.20 -3.60
C GLY A 182 2.11 14.62 -3.75
N TYR A 183 2.85 14.66 -2.63
CA TYR A 183 4.29 15.00 -2.64
C TYR A 183 5.13 14.05 -3.51
N GLY A 184 4.75 12.76 -3.58
CA GLY A 184 5.47 11.76 -4.35
C GLY A 184 5.41 12.00 -5.87
N GLY A 185 4.41 12.76 -6.34
CA GLY A 185 4.33 13.22 -7.73
C GLY A 185 4.11 12.13 -8.77
N VAL A 186 3.71 10.91 -8.38
CA VAL A 186 3.33 9.86 -9.33
C VAL A 186 1.93 10.14 -9.86
N GLU A 187 1.77 10.02 -11.18
CA GLU A 187 0.51 10.31 -11.86
C GLU A 187 -0.64 9.44 -11.31
N PRO A 188 -1.85 10.01 -11.13
CA PRO A 188 -2.99 9.28 -10.56
C PRO A 188 -3.33 7.96 -11.28
N GLU A 189 -3.27 7.94 -12.61
CA GLU A 189 -3.51 6.73 -13.43
C GLU A 189 -2.51 5.62 -13.08
N VAL A 190 -1.24 5.99 -12.95
CA VAL A 190 -0.15 5.07 -12.60
C VAL A 190 -0.31 4.55 -11.17
N VAL A 191 -0.64 5.43 -10.21
CA VAL A 191 -0.94 5.02 -8.81
C VAL A 191 -2.10 4.02 -8.78
N GLY A 192 -3.18 4.29 -9.52
CA GLY A 192 -4.32 3.39 -9.64
C GLY A 192 -3.93 2.01 -10.15
N GLN A 193 -3.20 1.97 -11.27
CA GLN A 193 -2.74 0.73 -11.86
C GLN A 193 -1.84 -0.06 -10.91
N ILE A 194 -0.87 0.58 -10.24
CA ILE A 194 -0.01 -0.07 -9.25
C ILE A 194 -0.83 -0.69 -8.13
N MET A 195 -1.70 0.08 -7.48
CA MET A 195 -2.41 -0.37 -6.28
C MET A 195 -3.37 -1.51 -6.62
N ALA A 196 -4.16 -1.38 -7.69
CA ALA A 196 -5.09 -2.41 -8.12
C ALA A 196 -4.34 -3.68 -8.59
N GLY A 197 -3.31 -3.52 -9.44
CA GLY A 197 -2.52 -4.63 -9.96
C GLY A 197 -1.76 -5.38 -8.86
N ALA A 198 -1.18 -4.68 -7.88
CA ALA A 198 -0.51 -5.32 -6.75
C ALA A 198 -1.49 -6.12 -5.89
N ILE A 199 -2.68 -5.58 -5.59
CA ILE A 199 -3.73 -6.34 -4.87
C ILE A 199 -4.13 -7.57 -5.68
N ALA A 200 -4.36 -7.43 -6.98
CA ALA A 200 -4.75 -8.55 -7.83
C ALA A 200 -3.69 -9.66 -7.85
N LEU A 201 -2.44 -9.33 -8.16
CA LEU A 201 -1.31 -10.28 -8.19
C LEU A 201 -1.11 -10.98 -6.85
N PHE A 202 -1.26 -10.25 -5.74
CA PHE A 202 -1.11 -10.80 -4.40
C PHE A 202 -2.16 -11.87 -4.08
N ASN A 203 -3.41 -11.67 -4.53
CA ASN A 203 -4.53 -12.56 -4.22
C ASN A 203 -4.81 -13.60 -5.33
N MET A 204 -4.02 -13.63 -6.41
CA MET A 204 -4.10 -14.65 -7.46
C MET A 204 -3.71 -16.03 -6.93
N ASP A 205 -4.48 -17.04 -7.31
CA ASP A 205 -4.19 -18.45 -7.03
C ASP A 205 -3.27 -19.03 -8.13
N ILE A 206 -1.99 -18.65 -8.07
CA ILE A 206 -0.95 -19.09 -9.01
C ILE A 206 0.32 -19.48 -8.24
N PRO A 207 1.19 -20.32 -8.83
CA PRO A 207 2.47 -20.68 -8.23
C PRO A 207 3.33 -19.45 -7.89
N PRO A 208 4.15 -19.51 -6.81
CA PRO A 208 5.01 -18.37 -6.42
C PRO A 208 5.94 -17.87 -7.52
N LEU A 209 6.51 -18.78 -8.33
CA LEU A 209 7.38 -18.40 -9.44
C LEU A 209 6.61 -17.71 -10.58
N ALA A 210 5.42 -18.22 -10.92
CA ALA A 210 4.51 -17.56 -11.87
C ALA A 210 4.11 -16.15 -11.41
N ARG A 211 3.82 -15.99 -10.11
CA ARG A 211 3.53 -14.67 -9.51
C ARG A 211 4.75 -13.73 -9.60
N SER A 212 5.93 -14.25 -9.34
CA SER A 212 7.18 -13.48 -9.42
C SER A 212 7.45 -13.00 -10.85
N LEU A 213 7.23 -13.86 -11.85
CA LEU A 213 7.27 -13.47 -13.25
C LEU A 213 6.22 -12.41 -13.57
N ALA A 214 4.96 -12.62 -13.18
CA ALA A 214 3.89 -11.66 -13.43
C ALA A 214 4.22 -10.27 -12.85
N ILE A 215 4.86 -10.21 -11.69
CA ILE A 215 5.37 -8.95 -11.09
C ILE A 215 6.49 -8.34 -11.95
N LEU A 216 7.45 -9.12 -12.43
CA LEU A 216 8.51 -8.62 -13.31
C LEU A 216 7.90 -8.01 -14.59
N LEU A 217 6.96 -8.71 -15.22
CA LEU A 217 6.27 -8.23 -16.41
C LEU A 217 5.43 -6.98 -16.12
N PHE A 218 4.65 -7.02 -15.03
CA PHE A 218 3.84 -5.88 -14.58
C PHE A 218 4.67 -4.63 -14.36
N THR A 219 5.85 -4.77 -13.75
CA THR A 219 6.81 -3.68 -13.51
C THR A 219 7.75 -3.40 -14.69
N ARG A 220 7.49 -4.03 -15.85
CA ARG A 220 8.25 -3.93 -17.11
C ARG A 220 9.75 -4.21 -16.94
N LYS A 221 10.10 -5.19 -16.11
CA LYS A 221 11.46 -5.70 -15.99
C LYS A 221 11.69 -6.80 -17.02
N ASP A 222 12.84 -6.73 -17.67
CA ASP A 222 13.28 -7.76 -18.61
C ASP A 222 13.85 -8.96 -17.84
N HIS A 223 13.09 -10.05 -17.75
CA HIS A 223 13.49 -11.28 -17.06
C HIS A 223 14.73 -11.93 -17.68
N ARG A 224 15.00 -11.67 -18.97
CA ARG A 224 16.17 -12.22 -19.67
C ARG A 224 17.49 -11.70 -19.10
N LYS A 225 17.47 -10.61 -18.34
CA LYS A 225 18.64 -10.06 -17.64
C LYS A 225 19.13 -10.92 -16.46
N LEU A 226 18.39 -11.96 -16.07
CA LEU A 226 18.87 -12.98 -15.13
C LEU A 226 20.08 -13.74 -15.70
N GLY A 227 20.21 -13.82 -17.03
CA GLY A 227 21.41 -14.26 -17.73
C GLY A 227 21.64 -15.77 -17.79
N LEU A 228 21.10 -16.55 -16.85
CA LEU A 228 21.16 -18.01 -16.88
C LEU A 228 20.03 -18.58 -17.76
N PRO A 229 20.35 -19.35 -18.82
CA PRO A 229 19.33 -19.89 -19.74
C PRO A 229 18.30 -20.79 -19.05
N GLU A 230 18.72 -21.57 -18.06
CA GLU A 230 17.85 -22.47 -17.31
C GLU A 230 16.81 -21.69 -16.50
N ASP A 231 17.23 -20.63 -15.80
CA ASP A 231 16.34 -19.75 -15.05
C ASP A 231 15.33 -19.02 -15.96
N ILE A 232 15.80 -18.57 -17.13
CA ILE A 232 14.96 -17.91 -18.13
C ILE A 232 13.92 -18.90 -18.68
N ALA A 233 14.33 -20.12 -19.02
CA ALA A 233 13.43 -21.15 -19.53
C ALA A 233 12.37 -21.56 -18.49
N GLU A 234 12.76 -21.63 -17.21
CA GLU A 234 11.83 -21.93 -16.12
C GLU A 234 10.76 -20.84 -15.96
N LEU A 235 11.13 -19.56 -16.07
CA LEU A 235 10.18 -18.46 -16.06
C LEU A 235 9.28 -18.49 -17.31
N GLU A 236 9.88 -18.64 -18.50
CA GLU A 236 9.16 -18.60 -19.78
C GLU A 236 8.14 -19.74 -19.93
N TYR A 237 8.24 -20.80 -19.13
CA TYR A 237 7.21 -21.82 -18.99
C TYR A 237 5.83 -21.23 -18.67
N TYR A 238 5.76 -20.18 -17.83
CA TYR A 238 4.52 -19.56 -17.34
C TYR A 238 3.94 -18.48 -18.25
N MET A 239 4.53 -18.21 -19.41
CA MET A 239 4.09 -17.14 -20.30
C MET A 239 4.06 -17.55 -21.77
N ASP A 240 3.25 -16.86 -22.55
CA ASP A 240 3.29 -16.86 -24.00
C ASP A 240 4.37 -15.88 -24.48
N ARG A 241 5.42 -16.43 -25.09
CA ARG A 241 6.59 -15.67 -25.53
C ARG A 241 6.27 -14.78 -26.72
N ASP A 242 5.39 -15.21 -27.62
CA ASP A 242 5.05 -14.43 -28.81
C ASP A 242 4.24 -13.19 -28.38
N LYS A 243 3.27 -13.39 -27.48
CA LYS A 243 2.51 -12.28 -26.86
C LYS A 243 3.41 -11.32 -26.10
N TYR A 244 4.41 -11.82 -25.38
CA TYR A 244 5.38 -10.96 -24.69
C TYR A 244 6.19 -10.10 -25.66
N MET A 245 6.66 -10.68 -26.77
CA MET A 245 7.43 -9.95 -27.77
C MET A 245 6.60 -8.85 -28.44
N ASP A 246 5.30 -9.09 -28.69
CA ASP A 246 4.37 -8.09 -29.22
C ASP A 246 4.26 -6.83 -28.34
N HIS A 247 4.33 -6.99 -27.01
CA HIS A 247 4.12 -5.91 -26.04
C HIS A 247 5.41 -5.23 -25.54
N MET A 248 6.59 -5.82 -25.79
CA MET A 248 7.88 -5.28 -25.31
C MET A 248 8.63 -4.40 -26.31
N ASP A 249 8.34 -4.51 -27.60
CA ASP A 249 9.01 -3.72 -28.67
C ASP A 249 8.35 -2.35 -28.90
N SER A 250 7.30 -2.05 -28.14
CA SER A 250 6.54 -0.81 -28.22
C SER A 250 7.21 0.30 -27.38
N SER A 251 7.82 1.26 -28.07
CA SER A 251 8.41 2.49 -27.47
C SER A 251 7.38 3.46 -26.86
N LYS A 252 6.10 3.07 -26.74
CA LYS A 252 4.98 3.95 -26.41
C LYS A 252 4.21 3.57 -25.15
N ASP A 253 4.48 2.43 -24.53
CA ASP A 253 3.60 1.98 -23.47
C ASP A 253 3.91 2.57 -22.09
N LYS A 254 2.83 2.87 -21.37
CA LYS A 254 2.86 3.40 -20.01
C LYS A 254 3.37 2.34 -19.03
N TRP A 255 4.00 2.79 -17.95
CA TRP A 255 4.35 1.99 -16.77
C TRP A 255 3.22 2.14 -15.72
N PRO A 256 2.76 1.08 -15.04
CA PRO A 256 3.11 -0.34 -15.23
C PRO A 256 2.46 -0.93 -16.49
N LEU A 257 2.79 -2.18 -16.83
CA LEU A 257 2.12 -2.92 -17.91
C LEU A 257 0.60 -3.00 -17.60
N PRO A 258 -0.28 -2.58 -18.53
CA PRO A 258 -1.72 -2.69 -18.36
C PRO A 258 -2.15 -4.13 -18.04
N TRP A 259 -3.16 -4.26 -17.17
CA TRP A 259 -3.63 -5.56 -16.70
C TRP A 259 -4.05 -6.51 -17.83
N SER A 260 -4.77 -5.99 -18.83
CA SER A 260 -5.21 -6.77 -19.98
C SER A 260 -4.03 -7.38 -20.77
N GLN A 261 -2.95 -6.61 -20.97
CA GLN A 261 -1.74 -7.10 -21.64
C GLN A 261 -1.03 -8.14 -20.77
N LEU A 262 -0.95 -7.93 -19.45
CA LEU A 262 -0.36 -8.91 -18.54
C LEU A 262 -1.08 -10.26 -18.61
N THR A 263 -2.41 -10.25 -18.65
CA THR A 263 -3.21 -11.49 -18.75
C THR A 263 -3.13 -12.16 -20.12
N GLU A 264 -2.85 -11.43 -21.20
CA GLU A 264 -2.58 -12.04 -22.52
C GLU A 264 -1.22 -12.75 -22.56
N ILE A 265 -0.24 -12.22 -21.82
CA ILE A 265 1.12 -12.78 -21.77
C ILE A 265 1.18 -13.98 -20.82
N MET A 266 0.53 -13.91 -19.66
CA MET A 266 0.59 -14.97 -18.66
C MET A 266 -0.27 -16.18 -19.08
N LYS A 267 0.26 -17.39 -18.90
CA LYS A 267 -0.50 -18.66 -19.06
C LYS A 267 -1.25 -18.98 -17.77
N ILE A 268 -2.18 -18.11 -17.38
CA ILE A 268 -2.95 -18.19 -16.12
C ILE A 268 -4.44 -18.36 -16.37
#